data_AF-A0A5C7I7I3-F1
#
_entry.id   AF-A0A5C7I7I3-F1
#
_cell.length_a   1.000
_cell.length_b   1.000
_cell.length_c   1.000
_cell.angle_alpha   90.00
_cell.angle_beta   90.00
_cell.angle_gamma   90.00
#
_symmetry.space_group_name_H-M   'P 1'
#
loop_
_entity.id
_entity.type
_entity.pdbx_description
1 polymer ?
#
loop_
_entity_poly.entity_id
_entity_poly.type
_entity_poly.pdbx_seq_one_letter_code
_entity_poly.pdbx_strand_id
1 'polypeptide(L)'
;MILALVQFQIILLVLLLPVKAWAQAAAANCTSTCGNVTIPFPFGIGDDCSLDSRLTVDCNHSKPYLGSINNLELLDISIDGSMRINYPVYNRCGAVDDMFGLNLLKKYTTPFIFSPNRNNFVGIGNCGNFSLLSEDDSTIVSCSTTCNQNNDASRFCQKEVVSSLKGFFPTMVAGECPYSALVERQWLEDNLKNPQDIKHFTHVPVMLDWSVFTLMFDNFEKNKSKAYMSSSACERSACSCFSAEFPTVQCKCLRGFQGNPYLLQGCQGGKVFPNLVLAPMTLLAHNRMLTQLHSVTDICYRYLLTHSFCYG
;
A
#
# COMPACT_ATOMS: atom_id res chain seq x y z
N MET A 1 -14.01 -54.16 5.51
CA MET A 1 -13.69 -53.83 4.10
C MET A 1 -14.72 -52.88 3.48
N ILE A 2 -16.02 -53.17 3.59
CA ILE A 2 -17.10 -52.33 3.03
C ILE A 2 -17.10 -50.89 3.61
N LEU A 3 -16.93 -50.72 4.93
CA LEU A 3 -16.88 -49.39 5.55
C LEU A 3 -15.75 -48.50 5.03
N ALA A 4 -14.58 -49.07 4.74
CA ALA A 4 -13.41 -48.32 4.26
C ALA A 4 -13.60 -47.82 2.82
N LEU A 5 -14.28 -48.62 1.98
CA LEU A 5 -14.62 -48.23 0.61
C LEU A 5 -15.66 -47.12 0.59
N VAL A 6 -16.65 -47.17 1.48
CA VAL A 6 -17.67 -46.12 1.62
C VAL A 6 -17.03 -44.80 2.08
N GLN A 7 -16.11 -44.83 3.05
CA GLN A 7 -15.40 -43.63 3.48
C GLN A 7 -14.53 -43.02 2.37
N PHE A 8 -13.84 -43.85 1.58
CA PHE A 8 -13.00 -43.35 0.48
C PHE A 8 -13.84 -42.68 -0.62
N GLN A 9 -15.02 -43.24 -0.92
CA GLN A 9 -15.94 -42.63 -1.89
C GLN A 9 -16.53 -41.30 -1.42
N ILE A 10 -16.83 -41.15 -0.11
CA ILE A 10 -17.32 -39.88 0.45
C ILE A 10 -16.25 -38.78 0.37
N ILE A 11 -14.99 -39.10 0.68
CA ILE A 11 -13.88 -38.13 0.60
C ILE A 11 -13.65 -37.68 -0.84
N LEU A 12 -13.70 -38.62 -1.79
CA LEU A 12 -13.57 -38.31 -3.22
C LEU A 12 -14.72 -37.40 -3.70
N LEU A 13 -15.95 -37.64 -3.22
CA LEU A 13 -17.12 -36.82 -3.56
C LEU A 13 -17.01 -35.39 -3.01
N VAL A 14 -16.47 -35.22 -1.81
CA VAL A 14 -16.26 -33.89 -1.18
C VAL A 14 -15.15 -33.11 -1.88
N LEU A 15 -14.10 -33.78 -2.37
CA LEU A 15 -13.00 -33.17 -3.12
C LEU A 15 -13.38 -32.76 -4.55
N LEU A 16 -14.43 -33.37 -5.12
CA LEU A 16 -14.96 -33.04 -6.45
C LEU A 16 -16.03 -31.94 -6.42
N LEU A 17 -16.41 -31.45 -5.24
CA LEU A 17 -17.29 -30.29 -5.15
C LEU A 17 -16.54 -29.05 -5.69
N PRO A 18 -17.06 -28.37 -6.72
CA PRO A 18 -16.46 -27.13 -7.18
C PRO A 18 -16.55 -26.11 -6.04
N VAL A 19 -15.39 -25.63 -5.58
CA VAL A 19 -15.35 -24.45 -4.73
C VAL A 19 -15.91 -23.29 -5.56
N LYS A 20 -17.16 -22.88 -5.28
CA LYS A 20 -17.71 -21.66 -5.87
C LYS A 20 -16.85 -20.51 -5.38
N ALA A 21 -16.00 -19.99 -6.25
CA ALA A 21 -15.34 -18.70 -6.04
C ALA A 21 -16.41 -17.61 -6.15
N TRP A 22 -16.85 -17.07 -5.01
CA TRP A 22 -17.61 -15.83 -4.97
C TRP A 22 -16.59 -14.70 -5.02
N ALA A 23 -16.08 -14.41 -6.22
CA ALA A 23 -15.52 -13.08 -6.46
C ALA A 23 -16.70 -12.14 -6.58
N GLN A 24 -17.05 -11.44 -5.50
CA GLN A 24 -17.99 -10.34 -5.59
C GLN A 24 -17.35 -9.31 -6.53
N ALA A 25 -17.90 -9.22 -7.74
CA ALA A 25 -17.43 -8.28 -8.75
C ALA A 25 -17.43 -6.88 -8.14
N ALA A 26 -16.28 -6.19 -8.20
CA ALA A 26 -16.30 -4.73 -8.27
C ALA A 26 -17.40 -4.36 -9.28
N ALA A 27 -18.33 -3.49 -8.87
CA ALA A 27 -19.65 -3.31 -9.47
C ALA A 27 -19.69 -3.62 -10.96
N ALA A 28 -20.69 -4.41 -11.41
CA ALA A 28 -20.71 -5.16 -12.67
C ALA A 28 -20.44 -4.41 -14.00
N ASN A 29 -20.07 -3.12 -13.99
CA ASN A 29 -19.68 -2.30 -15.13
C ASN A 29 -18.43 -1.41 -14.89
N CYS A 30 -17.64 -1.62 -13.82
CA CYS A 30 -16.47 -0.79 -13.54
C CYS A 30 -15.24 -1.23 -14.35
N THR A 31 -14.63 -0.28 -15.04
CA THR A 31 -13.35 -0.51 -15.73
C THR A 31 -12.23 -0.54 -14.70
N SER A 32 -11.40 -1.58 -14.75
CA SER A 32 -10.31 -1.79 -13.79
C SER A 32 -8.93 -1.44 -14.32
N THR A 33 -8.82 -0.94 -15.57
CA THR A 33 -7.54 -0.58 -16.17
C THR A 33 -7.61 0.75 -16.91
N CYS A 34 -6.55 1.54 -16.80
CA CYS A 34 -6.36 2.76 -17.58
C CYS A 34 -4.94 2.77 -18.14
N GLY A 35 -4.81 2.56 -19.46
CA GLY A 35 -3.52 2.36 -20.09
C GLY A 35 -2.82 1.11 -19.57
N ASN A 36 -1.64 1.27 -18.98
CA ASN A 36 -0.86 0.19 -18.38
C ASN A 36 -1.09 0.01 -16.88
N VAL A 37 -1.92 0.84 -16.25
CA VAL A 37 -2.16 0.80 -14.80
C VAL A 37 -3.45 0.04 -14.51
N THR A 38 -3.36 -0.95 -13.62
CA THR A 38 -4.54 -1.65 -13.07
C THR A 38 -4.98 -0.91 -11.81
N ILE A 39 -6.25 -0.52 -11.75
CA ILE A 39 -6.87 0.25 -10.67
C ILE A 39 -7.70 -0.71 -9.80
N PRO A 40 -7.18 -1.16 -8.64
CA PRO A 40 -7.91 -2.05 -7.74
C PRO A 40 -8.88 -1.26 -6.85
N PHE A 41 -9.99 -1.90 -6.48
CA PHE A 41 -10.81 -1.43 -5.35
C PHE A 41 -9.90 -1.30 -4.10
N PRO A 42 -9.99 -0.23 -3.28
CA PRO A 42 -11.09 0.74 -3.14
C PRO A 42 -11.08 1.91 -4.14
N PHE A 43 -10.14 1.93 -5.08
CA PHE A 43 -10.11 2.89 -6.18
C PHE A 43 -10.99 2.40 -7.33
N GLY A 44 -11.41 3.32 -8.19
CA GLY A 44 -12.21 2.98 -9.35
C GLY A 44 -12.27 4.10 -10.38
N ILE A 45 -12.54 3.71 -11.62
CA ILE A 45 -12.68 4.62 -12.76
C ILE A 45 -14.17 4.89 -13.00
N GLY A 46 -14.55 6.16 -13.02
CA GLY A 46 -15.93 6.58 -13.23
C GLY A 46 -16.77 6.61 -11.95
N ASP A 47 -18.01 7.08 -12.11
CA ASP A 47 -18.94 7.28 -11.00
C ASP A 47 -19.32 5.96 -10.33
N ASP A 48 -19.40 5.97 -9.01
CA ASP A 48 -19.77 4.84 -8.15
C ASP A 48 -18.87 3.58 -8.27
N CYS A 49 -17.70 3.70 -8.91
CA CYS A 49 -16.73 2.60 -9.02
C CYS A 49 -15.68 2.58 -7.92
N SER A 50 -15.52 3.67 -7.18
CA SER A 50 -14.64 3.78 -6.02
C SER A 50 -15.44 3.74 -4.72
N LEU A 51 -14.75 3.40 -3.62
CA LEU A 51 -15.35 3.39 -2.28
C LEU A 51 -15.75 4.80 -1.80
N ASP A 52 -15.01 5.82 -2.26
CA ASP A 52 -15.27 7.24 -1.96
C ASP A 52 -14.82 8.08 -3.16
N SER A 53 -15.44 9.25 -3.34
CA SER A 53 -15.08 10.23 -4.38
C SER A 53 -13.60 10.65 -4.36
N ARG A 54 -12.92 10.57 -3.21
CA ARG A 54 -11.48 10.87 -3.07
C ARG A 54 -10.59 9.78 -3.66
N LEU A 55 -11.13 8.58 -3.87
CA LEU A 55 -10.46 7.41 -4.44
C LEU A 55 -10.85 7.18 -5.91
N THR A 56 -11.61 8.11 -6.50
CA THR A 56 -11.95 8.08 -7.93
C THR A 56 -10.72 8.42 -8.77
N VAL A 57 -10.53 7.65 -9.83
CA VAL A 57 -9.46 7.82 -10.81
C VAL A 57 -10.07 8.27 -12.13
N ASP A 58 -9.59 9.41 -12.64
CA ASP A 58 -9.98 9.94 -13.93
C ASP A 58 -9.07 9.36 -15.00
N CYS A 59 -9.63 8.59 -15.94
CA CYS A 59 -8.87 8.03 -17.05
C CYS A 59 -8.99 8.93 -18.28
N ASN A 60 -7.93 9.67 -18.60
CA ASN A 60 -7.91 10.59 -19.73
C ASN A 60 -6.83 10.17 -20.73
N HIS A 61 -7.21 9.88 -21.98
CA HIS A 61 -6.29 9.38 -23.04
C HIS A 61 -5.39 8.23 -22.57
N SER A 62 -5.96 7.23 -21.89
CA SER A 62 -5.24 6.07 -21.32
C SER A 62 -4.21 6.42 -20.23
N LYS A 63 -4.27 7.63 -19.67
CA LYS A 63 -3.49 8.02 -18.50
C LYS A 63 -4.42 8.20 -17.29
N PRO A 64 -4.15 7.54 -16.16
CA PRO A 64 -4.95 7.70 -14.96
C PRO A 64 -4.49 8.92 -14.15
N TYR A 65 -5.44 9.67 -13.60
CA TYR A 65 -5.20 10.87 -12.80
C TYR A 65 -6.00 10.82 -11.49
N LEU A 66 -5.41 11.33 -10.42
CA LEU A 66 -6.04 11.43 -9.11
C LEU A 66 -6.63 12.83 -8.91
N GLY A 67 -7.93 12.98 -9.20
CA GLY A 67 -8.62 14.28 -9.11
C GLY A 67 -8.73 14.84 -7.69
N SER A 68 -8.54 14.00 -6.67
CA SER A 68 -8.47 14.40 -5.26
C SER A 68 -7.18 15.11 -4.88
N ILE A 69 -6.11 14.96 -5.67
CA ILE A 69 -4.79 15.56 -5.41
C ILE A 69 -4.27 16.30 -6.64
N ASN A 70 -4.97 17.37 -7.05
CA ASN A 70 -4.59 18.26 -8.15
C ASN A 70 -4.37 17.58 -9.51
N ASN A 71 -5.12 16.50 -9.80
CA ASN A 71 -5.02 15.76 -11.06
C ASN A 71 -3.59 15.24 -11.34
N LEU A 72 -2.88 14.76 -10.32
CA LEU A 72 -1.58 14.12 -10.51
C LEU A 72 -1.74 12.79 -11.24
N GLU A 73 -0.86 12.54 -12.21
CA GLU A 73 -0.85 11.29 -12.98
C GLU A 73 -0.42 10.13 -12.08
N LEU A 74 -1.22 9.07 -12.05
CA LEU A 74 -0.93 7.84 -11.33
C LEU A 74 -0.08 6.94 -12.22
N LEU A 75 1.10 6.55 -11.74
CA LEU A 75 2.04 5.71 -12.50
C LEU A 75 1.88 4.24 -12.12
N ASP A 76 1.59 3.95 -10.85
CA ASP A 76 1.43 2.59 -10.33
C ASP A 76 0.66 2.62 -9.01
N ILE A 77 -0.06 1.54 -8.70
CA ILE A 77 -0.81 1.40 -7.44
C ILE A 77 -0.71 -0.02 -6.91
N SER A 78 -0.32 -0.12 -5.65
CA SER A 78 -0.34 -1.35 -4.88
C SER A 78 -1.52 -1.36 -3.93
N ILE A 79 -2.22 -2.49 -3.93
CA ILE A 79 -3.29 -2.76 -2.98
C ILE A 79 -2.81 -2.80 -1.52
N ASP A 80 -1.51 -3.02 -1.31
CA ASP A 80 -0.91 -3.04 0.02
C ASP A 80 -0.71 -1.65 0.61
N GLY A 81 -1.28 -0.59 0.04
CA GLY A 81 -1.31 0.77 0.59
C GLY A 81 -0.22 1.72 0.10
N SER A 82 0.40 1.44 -1.05
CA SER A 82 1.37 2.34 -1.67
C SER A 82 0.98 2.67 -3.11
N MET A 83 1.41 3.83 -3.61
CA MET A 83 1.26 4.20 -5.02
C MET A 83 2.41 5.08 -5.48
N ARG A 84 2.62 5.13 -6.79
CA ARG A 84 3.61 5.97 -7.45
C ARG A 84 2.89 6.98 -8.32
N ILE A 85 3.26 8.24 -8.22
CA ILE A 85 2.67 9.35 -8.98
C ILE A 85 3.73 10.12 -9.75
N ASN A 86 3.33 10.77 -10.84
CA ASN A 86 4.18 11.68 -11.61
C ASN A 86 4.09 13.09 -11.00
N TYR A 87 5.21 13.60 -10.51
CA TYR A 87 5.25 14.78 -9.66
C TYR A 87 6.17 15.88 -10.22
N PRO A 88 5.81 17.17 -10.19
CA PRO A 88 6.59 18.24 -10.82
C PRO A 88 7.98 18.45 -10.21
N VAL A 89 8.93 18.80 -11.07
CA VAL A 89 10.24 19.37 -10.71
C VAL A 89 10.13 20.89 -10.70
N TYR A 90 10.42 21.51 -9.57
CA TYR A 90 10.37 22.95 -9.40
C TYR A 90 11.67 23.60 -9.86
N ASN A 91 11.55 24.77 -10.47
CA ASN A 91 12.70 25.61 -10.78
C ASN A 91 12.32 27.09 -10.70
N ARG A 92 13.31 27.97 -10.48
CA ARG A 92 13.15 29.42 -10.58
C ARG A 92 14.00 29.99 -11.72
N CYS A 93 13.68 29.57 -12.94
CA CYS A 93 14.38 29.99 -14.15
C CYS A 93 13.42 30.82 -15.03
N GLY A 94 13.37 32.15 -14.86
CA GLY A 94 12.51 33.04 -15.65
C GLY A 94 11.87 34.17 -14.83
N ALA A 95 10.97 34.94 -15.45
CA ALA A 95 10.14 35.93 -14.75
C ALA A 95 9.30 35.20 -13.70
N VAL A 96 9.38 35.67 -12.46
CA VAL A 96 8.83 35.04 -11.26
C VAL A 96 7.36 34.69 -11.49
N ASP A 97 7.07 33.40 -11.60
CA ASP A 97 5.72 32.89 -11.45
C ASP A 97 5.70 31.90 -10.28
N ASP A 98 4.59 31.90 -9.57
CA ASP A 98 4.48 31.59 -8.15
C ASP A 98 5.09 30.25 -7.70
N MET A 99 5.51 30.23 -6.44
CA MET A 99 5.92 29.03 -5.73
C MET A 99 4.70 28.11 -5.52
N PHE A 100 4.37 27.27 -6.50
CA PHE A 100 3.25 26.33 -6.42
C PHE A 100 3.60 25.10 -5.59
N GLY A 101 3.68 25.22 -4.26
CA GLY A 101 3.67 24.06 -3.39
C GLY A 101 2.35 23.28 -3.57
N LEU A 102 2.43 21.96 -3.72
CA LEU A 102 1.24 21.12 -3.77
C LEU A 102 0.78 20.86 -2.33
N ASN A 103 -0.27 21.59 -1.94
CA ASN A 103 -0.96 21.35 -0.69
C ASN A 103 -2.00 20.24 -0.92
N LEU A 104 -1.74 19.00 -0.45
CA LEU A 104 -2.72 17.91 -0.56
C LEU A 104 -3.93 18.14 0.37
N LEU A 105 -3.88 19.06 1.35
CA LEU A 105 -5.00 19.39 2.25
C LEU A 105 -5.90 20.53 1.75
N LYS A 106 -5.56 21.25 0.66
CA LYS A 106 -6.48 22.25 0.07
C LYS A 106 -7.83 21.66 -0.34
N LYS A 107 -7.93 20.33 -0.40
CA LYS A 107 -9.15 19.55 -0.60
C LYS A 107 -9.25 18.54 0.56
N TYR A 108 -10.00 18.89 1.62
CA TYR A 108 -10.40 18.08 2.78
C TYR A 108 -9.76 16.66 2.90
N THR A 109 -8.99 16.44 3.96
CA THR A 109 -8.53 15.13 4.48
C THR A 109 -8.39 14.05 3.40
N THR A 110 -7.32 14.15 2.62
CA THR A 110 -7.04 13.17 1.58
C THR A 110 -6.56 11.86 2.20
N PRO A 111 -6.82 10.71 1.54
CA PRO A 111 -6.33 9.41 1.98
C PRO A 111 -4.84 9.20 1.65
N PHE A 112 -4.10 10.25 1.27
CA PHE A 112 -2.75 10.13 0.73
C PHE A 112 -1.74 10.92 1.56
N ILE A 113 -0.57 10.33 1.76
CA ILE A 113 0.59 10.95 2.38
C ILE A 113 1.85 10.64 1.58
N PHE A 114 2.83 11.53 1.57
CA PHE A 114 4.15 11.19 1.02
C PHE A 114 4.81 10.12 1.87
N SER A 115 5.27 9.06 1.20
CA SER A 115 5.83 7.91 1.89
C SER A 115 7.12 8.24 2.62
N PRO A 116 7.22 7.93 3.93
CA PRO A 116 8.48 8.05 4.65
C PRO A 116 9.50 7.03 4.12
N ASN A 117 10.76 7.45 4.04
CA ASN A 117 11.94 6.65 3.66
C ASN A 117 11.91 6.12 2.21
N ARG A 118 10.93 6.52 1.39
CA ARG A 118 10.84 6.15 -0.04
C ARG A 118 11.11 7.31 -0.99
N ASN A 119 11.17 8.53 -0.47
CA ASN A 119 11.39 9.74 -1.25
C ASN A 119 12.60 10.52 -0.74
N ASN A 120 13.37 11.09 -1.67
CA ASN A 120 14.41 12.06 -1.40
C ASN A 120 13.95 13.45 -1.85
N PHE A 121 14.19 14.43 -1.00
CA PHE A 121 14.15 15.84 -1.38
C PHE A 121 15.51 16.22 -1.94
N VAL A 122 15.54 16.80 -3.15
CA VAL A 122 16.77 17.22 -3.82
C VAL A 122 16.75 18.70 -4.13
N GLY A 123 17.92 19.32 -4.04
CA GLY A 123 18.19 20.71 -4.40
C GLY A 123 19.38 20.79 -5.34
N ILE A 124 19.22 21.55 -6.43
CA ILE A 124 20.28 21.82 -7.39
C ILE A 124 20.38 23.33 -7.56
N GLY A 125 21.58 23.85 -7.39
CA GLY A 125 21.82 25.28 -7.55
C GLY A 125 23.25 25.64 -7.24
N ASN A 126 23.58 26.90 -7.51
CA ASN A 126 24.86 27.47 -7.17
C ASN A 126 24.69 28.34 -5.91
N CYS A 127 25.26 27.90 -4.78
CA CYS A 127 25.11 28.52 -3.46
C CYS A 127 23.65 28.67 -3.02
N GLY A 128 23.12 27.70 -2.27
CA GLY A 128 21.74 27.85 -1.80
C GLY A 128 21.27 26.85 -0.77
N ASN A 129 20.25 27.30 -0.03
CA ASN A 129 19.51 26.50 0.93
C ASN A 129 18.18 26.09 0.30
N PHE A 130 17.87 24.82 0.43
CA PHE A 130 16.67 24.19 -0.05
C PHE A 130 15.95 23.60 1.15
N SER A 131 14.68 23.95 1.30
CA SER A 131 13.85 23.47 2.41
C SER A 131 12.51 23.01 1.90
N LEU A 132 12.03 21.94 2.50
CA LEU A 132 10.72 21.36 2.34
C LEU A 132 10.03 21.47 3.70
N LEU A 133 8.99 22.30 3.77
CA LEU A 133 8.17 22.43 4.97
C LEU A 133 6.92 21.58 4.79
N SER A 134 6.60 20.79 5.82
CA SER A 134 5.24 20.27 6.01
C SER A 134 4.26 21.42 6.17
N GLU A 135 3.00 21.19 5.84
CA GLU A 135 1.97 22.23 5.91
C GLU A 135 1.71 22.77 7.32
N ASP A 136 1.85 21.93 8.34
CA ASP A 136 1.72 22.31 9.75
C ASP A 136 3.03 22.85 10.34
N ASP A 137 4.05 23.09 9.50
CA ASP A 137 5.41 23.50 9.86
C ASP A 137 6.11 22.56 10.87
N SER A 138 5.54 21.38 11.15
CA SER A 138 6.05 20.45 12.17
C SER A 138 7.30 19.69 11.70
N THR A 139 7.42 19.50 10.38
CA THR A 139 8.56 18.86 9.75
C THR A 139 9.23 19.81 8.78
N ILE A 140 10.55 19.95 8.94
CA ILE A 140 11.42 20.63 7.98
C ILE A 140 12.46 19.64 7.48
N VAL A 141 12.43 19.33 6.18
CA VAL A 141 13.51 18.62 5.50
C VAL A 141 14.33 19.65 4.75
N SER A 142 15.61 19.78 5.07
CA SER A 142 16.48 20.78 4.44
C SER A 142 17.80 20.19 3.95
N CYS A 143 18.33 20.79 2.89
CA CYS A 143 19.68 20.54 2.41
C CYS A 143 20.28 21.82 1.82
N SER A 144 21.61 21.90 1.77
CA SER A 144 22.31 23.05 1.23
C SER A 144 23.38 22.63 0.24
N THR A 145 23.58 23.50 -0.76
CA THR A 145 24.66 23.41 -1.75
C THR A 145 25.80 24.32 -1.31
N THR A 146 27.04 23.91 -1.55
CA THR A 146 28.23 24.67 -1.18
C THR A 146 28.90 25.24 -2.41
N CYS A 147 29.49 26.42 -2.25
CA CYS A 147 30.28 27.05 -3.28
C CYS A 147 31.59 27.54 -2.67
N ASN A 148 32.64 26.75 -2.89
CA ASN A 148 34.01 27.17 -2.57
C ASN A 148 34.65 27.78 -3.82
N GLN A 149 35.45 28.84 -3.61
CA GLN A 149 36.25 29.43 -4.69
C GLN A 149 37.32 28.48 -5.24
N ASN A 150 37.59 27.37 -4.54
CA ASN A 150 38.65 26.40 -4.85
C ASN A 150 38.16 25.15 -5.63
N ASN A 151 37.16 25.28 -6.51
CA ASN A 151 36.58 24.20 -7.33
C ASN A 151 35.85 23.04 -6.60
N ASP A 152 35.89 22.94 -5.27
CA ASP A 152 35.10 21.96 -4.46
C ASP A 152 33.64 22.40 -4.22
N ALA A 153 32.97 22.96 -5.23
CA ALA A 153 31.58 23.41 -5.11
C ALA A 153 30.59 22.23 -5.29
N SER A 154 29.83 21.88 -4.25
CA SER A 154 28.71 20.94 -4.38
C SER A 154 27.46 21.66 -4.86
N ARG A 155 27.11 21.47 -6.13
CA ARG A 155 25.89 22.06 -6.75
C ARG A 155 24.62 21.24 -6.54
N PHE A 156 24.74 20.14 -5.81
CA PHE A 156 23.67 19.19 -5.53
C PHE A 156 23.61 18.92 -4.03
N CYS A 157 22.40 18.87 -3.51
CA CYS A 157 22.14 18.39 -2.16
C CYS A 157 20.92 17.48 -2.20
N GLN A 158 20.89 16.49 -1.31
CA GLN A 158 19.73 15.64 -1.11
C GLN A 158 19.54 15.29 0.35
N LYS A 159 18.29 15.04 0.73
CA LYS A 159 17.91 14.60 2.06
C LYS A 159 16.73 13.63 1.97
N GLU A 160 16.84 12.52 2.68
CA GLU A 160 15.74 11.56 2.79
C GLU A 160 14.56 12.18 3.56
N VAL A 161 13.35 11.97 3.04
CA VAL A 161 12.12 12.36 3.72
C VAL A 161 11.70 11.22 4.65
N VAL A 162 11.96 11.41 5.94
CA VAL A 162 11.77 10.36 6.96
C VAL A 162 10.40 10.41 7.65
N SER A 163 9.65 11.49 7.48
CA SER A 163 8.31 11.65 8.06
C SER A 163 7.23 11.62 7.00
N SER A 164 6.03 11.23 7.42
CA SER A 164 4.82 11.31 6.61
C SER A 164 4.44 12.77 6.38
N LEU A 165 4.54 13.25 5.14
CA LEU A 165 4.15 14.61 4.78
C LEU A 165 2.75 14.61 4.15
N LYS A 166 1.89 15.52 4.60
CA LYS A 166 0.55 15.75 4.02
C LYS A 166 0.53 16.83 2.95
N GLY A 167 1.63 17.54 2.78
CA GLY A 167 1.79 18.59 1.80
C GLY A 167 3.22 19.08 1.86
N PHE A 168 3.63 19.83 0.84
CA PHE A 168 4.92 20.47 0.92
C PHE A 168 5.03 21.78 0.17
N PHE A 169 5.93 22.63 0.67
CA PHE A 169 6.28 23.91 0.07
C PHE A 169 7.80 23.97 -0.12
N PRO A 170 8.29 23.84 -1.36
CA PRO A 170 9.72 23.90 -1.62
C PRO A 170 10.18 25.36 -1.59
N THR A 171 10.98 25.72 -0.60
CA THR A 171 11.63 27.03 -0.52
C THR A 171 13.05 26.92 -1.05
N MET A 172 13.37 27.75 -2.04
CA MET A 172 14.68 27.80 -2.69
C MET A 172 15.27 29.20 -2.49
N VAL A 173 16.32 29.30 -1.69
CA VAL A 173 17.14 30.51 -1.56
C VAL A 173 18.51 30.18 -2.13
N ALA A 174 18.63 30.29 -3.45
CA ALA A 174 19.78 29.86 -4.21
C ALA A 174 20.08 30.86 -5.36
N GLY A 175 21.31 30.85 -5.88
CA GLY A 175 21.75 31.70 -7.00
C GLY A 175 21.00 31.47 -8.33
N GLU A 176 21.61 31.82 -9.47
CA GLU A 176 20.91 31.78 -10.78
C GLU A 176 20.31 30.40 -11.12
N CYS A 177 19.00 30.37 -11.35
CA CYS A 177 18.21 29.22 -11.87
C CYS A 177 18.34 27.93 -11.02
N PRO A 178 17.85 27.93 -9.77
CA PRO A 178 17.84 26.73 -8.93
C PRO A 178 16.68 25.80 -9.27
N TYR A 179 16.89 24.50 -9.01
CA TYR A 179 15.92 23.43 -9.16
C TYR A 179 15.72 22.71 -7.83
N SER A 180 14.52 22.20 -7.61
CA SER A 180 14.19 21.36 -6.47
C SER A 180 13.16 20.32 -6.86
N ALA A 181 13.31 19.11 -6.36
CA ALA A 181 12.35 18.03 -6.61
C ALA A 181 12.18 17.17 -5.36
N LEU A 182 10.98 16.61 -5.23
CA LEU A 182 10.76 15.42 -4.45
C LEU A 182 10.76 14.25 -5.43
N VAL A 183 11.52 13.20 -5.15
CA VAL A 183 11.70 12.07 -6.07
C VAL A 183 11.80 10.75 -5.33
N GLU A 184 11.25 9.69 -5.90
CA GLU A 184 11.41 8.33 -5.39
C GLU A 184 12.90 7.95 -5.32
N ARG A 185 13.34 7.54 -4.13
CA ARG A 185 14.74 7.22 -3.84
C ARG A 185 15.29 6.14 -4.77
N GLN A 186 14.54 5.05 -4.92
CA GLN A 186 14.95 3.94 -5.77
C GLN A 186 15.00 4.34 -7.26
N TRP A 187 14.03 5.12 -7.74
CA TRP A 187 14.06 5.59 -9.12
C TRP A 187 15.28 6.48 -9.40
N LEU A 188 15.64 7.36 -8.46
CA LEU A 188 16.81 8.21 -8.56
C LEU A 188 18.11 7.38 -8.67
N GLU A 189 18.24 6.34 -7.85
CA GLU A 189 19.38 5.42 -7.83
C GLU A 189 19.46 4.56 -9.12
N ASP A 190 18.31 4.08 -9.61
CA ASP A 190 18.24 3.14 -10.73
C ASP A 190 18.34 3.83 -12.11
N ASN A 191 17.87 5.08 -12.24
CA ASN A 191 17.70 5.73 -13.55
C ASN A 191 18.73 6.84 -13.83
N LEU A 192 19.33 7.46 -12.81
CA LEU A 192 20.25 8.58 -13.00
C LEU A 192 21.68 8.22 -12.59
N LYS A 193 22.61 8.22 -13.55
CA LYS A 193 24.06 8.11 -13.26
C LYS A 193 24.58 9.35 -12.54
N ASN A 194 24.05 10.52 -12.89
CA ASN A 194 24.32 11.78 -12.24
C ASN A 194 23.00 12.36 -11.71
N PRO A 195 22.81 12.45 -10.38
CA PRO A 195 21.58 12.98 -9.79
C PRO A 195 21.23 14.41 -10.21
N GLN A 196 22.21 15.20 -10.67
CA GLN A 196 21.97 16.56 -11.17
C GLN A 196 21.17 16.59 -12.49
N ASP A 197 21.12 15.48 -13.23
CA ASP A 197 20.39 15.40 -14.49
C ASP A 197 18.87 15.45 -14.30
N ILE A 198 18.39 15.33 -13.05
CA ILE A 198 16.98 15.52 -12.72
C ILE A 198 16.42 16.88 -13.17
N LYS A 199 17.28 17.90 -13.30
CA LYS A 199 16.92 19.24 -13.83
C LYS A 199 16.42 19.20 -15.28
N HIS A 200 16.67 18.12 -16.02
CA HIS A 200 16.20 17.93 -17.39
C HIS A 200 14.78 17.37 -17.47
N PHE A 201 14.21 16.96 -16.32
CA PHE A 201 12.87 16.43 -16.23
C PHE A 201 11.91 17.53 -15.77
N THR A 202 10.71 17.55 -16.34
CA THR A 202 9.62 18.40 -15.85
C THR A 202 8.87 17.75 -14.70
N HIS A 203 8.82 16.41 -14.69
CA HIS A 203 8.18 15.61 -13.66
C HIS A 203 9.00 14.33 -13.41
N VAL A 204 8.90 13.81 -12.19
CA VAL A 204 9.62 12.64 -11.71
C VAL A 204 8.70 11.79 -10.82
N PRO A 205 8.94 10.48 -10.70
CA PRO A 205 8.10 9.63 -9.86
C PRO A 205 8.30 9.95 -8.39
N VAL A 206 7.21 9.89 -7.62
CA VAL A 206 7.16 10.04 -6.16
C VAL A 206 6.26 8.96 -5.57
N MET A 207 6.65 8.43 -4.41
CA MET A 207 5.89 7.42 -3.68
C MET A 207 4.95 8.06 -2.66
N LEU A 208 3.69 7.67 -2.70
CA LEU A 208 2.70 7.95 -1.66
C LEU A 208 2.31 6.66 -0.93
N ASP A 209 1.95 6.80 0.34
CA ASP A 209 1.16 5.81 1.06
C ASP A 209 -0.30 6.26 1.06
N TRP A 210 -1.20 5.29 1.04
CA TRP A 210 -2.62 5.54 1.09
C TRP A 210 -3.35 4.65 2.08
N SER A 211 -4.37 5.22 2.69
CA SER A 211 -5.22 4.54 3.68
C SER A 211 -6.68 4.98 3.51
N VAL A 212 -7.60 4.11 3.89
CA VAL A 212 -9.04 4.35 3.73
C VAL A 212 -9.59 4.90 5.03
N PHE A 213 -10.40 5.95 5.00
CA PHE A 213 -11.09 6.41 6.21
C PHE A 213 -12.14 5.38 6.62
N THR A 214 -12.19 4.99 7.89
CA THR A 214 -13.15 3.99 8.39
C THR A 214 -14.60 4.36 8.04
N LEU A 215 -14.94 5.66 8.13
CA LEU A 215 -16.26 6.19 7.79
C LEU A 215 -16.66 6.02 6.31
N MET A 216 -15.70 5.80 5.40
CA MET A 216 -16.01 5.55 3.99
C MET A 216 -16.78 4.23 3.82
N PHE A 217 -16.49 3.21 4.64
CA PHE A 217 -17.21 1.94 4.61
C PHE A 217 -18.67 2.11 5.06
N ASP A 218 -18.91 2.87 6.14
CA ASP A 218 -20.25 3.15 6.66
C ASP A 218 -21.12 3.90 5.63
N ASN A 219 -20.53 4.87 4.93
CA ASN A 219 -21.24 5.65 3.92
C ASN A 219 -21.58 4.80 2.68
N PHE A 220 -20.67 3.91 2.27
CA PHE A 220 -20.89 3.03 1.14
C PHE A 220 -22.00 2.00 1.42
N GLU A 221 -22.06 1.47 2.65
CA GLU A 221 -23.13 0.56 3.10
C GLU A 221 -24.50 1.26 3.14
N LYS A 222 -24.57 2.50 3.66
CA LYS A 222 -25.81 3.28 3.75
C LYS A 222 -26.39 3.67 2.39
N ASN A 223 -25.54 3.92 1.39
CA ASN A 223 -25.96 4.34 0.05
C ASN A 223 -26.56 3.21 -0.81
N LYS A 224 -26.66 1.98 -0.30
CA LYS A 224 -27.33 0.83 -0.96
C LYS A 224 -26.94 0.66 -2.44
N SER A 225 -25.67 0.91 -2.80
CA SER A 225 -25.16 0.36 -4.05
C SER A 225 -25.32 -1.16 -3.93
N LYS A 226 -26.04 -1.79 -4.87
CA LYS A 226 -26.43 -3.22 -4.81
C LYS A 226 -25.24 -4.21 -4.75
N ALA A 227 -24.01 -3.72 -4.62
CA ALA A 227 -22.77 -4.47 -4.67
C ALA A 227 -22.13 -4.75 -3.29
N TYR A 228 -22.60 -4.14 -2.18
CA TYR A 228 -21.86 -4.20 -0.91
C TYR A 228 -22.78 -4.33 0.33
N MET A 229 -22.60 -5.40 1.11
CA MET A 229 -23.31 -5.70 2.36
C MET A 229 -22.30 -5.97 3.50
N SER A 230 -21.45 -5.01 3.87
CA SER A 230 -20.60 -5.18 5.07
C SER A 230 -20.17 -3.84 5.68
N SER A 231 -20.22 -3.76 7.00
CA SER A 231 -19.78 -2.63 7.83
C SER A 231 -18.28 -2.63 8.13
N SER A 232 -17.55 -3.69 7.75
CA SER A 232 -16.08 -3.74 7.76
C SER A 232 -15.55 -4.81 6.78
N ALA A 233 -14.47 -4.52 6.04
CA ALA A 233 -14.00 -5.39 4.95
C ALA A 233 -13.39 -6.74 5.40
N CYS A 234 -12.99 -6.86 6.68
CA CYS A 234 -12.41 -8.09 7.25
C CYS A 234 -13.37 -8.93 8.08
N GLU A 235 -14.63 -8.53 8.27
CA GLU A 235 -15.60 -9.39 8.92
C GLU A 235 -15.89 -10.58 7.99
N ARG A 236 -15.26 -11.73 8.28
CA ARG A 236 -15.38 -13.02 7.57
C ARG A 236 -14.43 -13.25 6.38
N SER A 237 -13.42 -12.40 6.15
CA SER A 237 -12.37 -12.67 5.16
C SER A 237 -11.01 -12.86 5.85
N ALA A 238 -10.09 -13.61 5.23
CA ALA A 238 -8.75 -13.82 5.76
C ALA A 238 -7.86 -12.59 5.54
N CYS A 239 -8.23 -11.46 6.15
CA CYS A 239 -7.48 -10.21 6.13
C CYS A 239 -7.33 -9.61 7.53
N SER A 240 -6.39 -8.67 7.64
CA SER A 240 -6.19 -7.83 8.81
C SER A 240 -6.13 -6.38 8.37
N CYS A 241 -6.84 -5.50 9.08
CA CYS A 241 -6.74 -4.06 8.91
C CYS A 241 -6.06 -3.45 10.15
N PHE A 242 -5.10 -2.57 9.92
CA PHE A 242 -4.42 -1.82 10.98
C PHE A 242 -4.63 -0.33 10.76
N SER A 243 -4.69 0.42 11.87
CA SER A 243 -4.78 1.88 11.82
C SER A 243 -3.47 2.46 11.29
N ALA A 244 -3.53 3.19 10.19
CA ALA A 244 -2.35 3.92 9.66
C ALA A 244 -2.17 5.24 10.42
N GLU A 245 -3.23 6.04 10.48
CA GLU A 245 -3.41 7.21 11.36
C GLU A 245 -4.90 7.32 11.67
N PHE A 246 -5.35 7.40 12.92
CA PHE A 246 -6.79 7.51 13.22
C PHE A 246 -7.36 8.76 12.54
N PRO A 247 -8.43 8.68 11.72
CA PRO A 247 -9.40 7.57 11.58
C PRO A 247 -9.29 6.79 10.25
N THR A 248 -8.07 6.42 9.84
CA THR A 248 -7.77 5.67 8.61
C THR A 248 -7.26 4.26 8.89
N VAL A 249 -7.55 3.34 7.97
CA VAL A 249 -7.18 1.93 8.02
C VAL A 249 -6.52 1.49 6.72
N GLN A 250 -5.59 0.55 6.86
CA GLN A 250 -4.93 -0.14 5.76
C GLN A 250 -5.09 -1.64 5.97
N CYS A 251 -5.54 -2.34 4.94
CA CYS A 251 -5.92 -3.75 5.03
C CYS A 251 -5.00 -4.60 4.17
N LYS A 252 -4.64 -5.79 4.67
CA LYS A 252 -3.80 -6.77 3.96
C LYS A 252 -4.37 -8.16 4.12
N CYS A 253 -4.23 -9.00 3.10
CA CYS A 253 -4.55 -10.41 3.23
C CYS A 253 -3.59 -11.07 4.23
N LEU A 254 -4.10 -12.04 4.99
CA LEU A 254 -3.28 -12.83 5.90
C LEU A 254 -2.27 -13.67 5.12
N ARG A 255 -1.17 -14.05 5.78
CA ARG A 255 -0.11 -14.85 5.16
C ARG A 255 -0.68 -16.14 4.56
N GLY A 256 -0.42 -16.36 3.27
CA GLY A 256 -0.92 -17.52 2.52
C GLY A 256 -2.23 -17.28 1.76
N PHE A 257 -2.86 -16.12 1.92
CA PHE A 257 -4.00 -15.64 1.15
C PHE A 257 -3.57 -14.53 0.19
N GLN A 258 -4.28 -14.40 -0.92
CA GLN A 258 -4.05 -13.40 -1.97
C GLN A 258 -5.39 -12.80 -2.43
N GLY A 259 -5.34 -11.63 -3.02
CA GLY A 259 -6.53 -10.95 -3.54
C GLY A 259 -6.71 -9.58 -2.91
N ASN A 260 -7.96 -9.13 -2.80
CA ASN A 260 -8.29 -7.77 -2.42
C ASN A 260 -8.89 -7.71 -1.01
N PRO A 261 -8.14 -7.24 0.01
CA PRO A 261 -8.63 -7.19 1.39
C PRO A 261 -9.71 -6.13 1.64
N TYR A 262 -9.96 -5.25 0.67
CA TYR A 262 -11.01 -4.22 0.74
C TYR A 262 -12.35 -4.72 0.17
N LEU A 263 -12.38 -5.91 -0.44
CA LEU A 263 -13.59 -6.57 -0.88
C LEU A 263 -14.06 -7.60 0.15
N LEU A 264 -15.37 -7.75 0.30
CA LEU A 264 -15.96 -8.82 1.10
C LEU A 264 -15.52 -10.17 0.53
N GLN A 265 -14.90 -11.01 1.38
CA GLN A 265 -14.29 -12.30 0.97
C GLN A 265 -13.24 -12.16 -0.16
N GLY A 266 -12.61 -10.99 -0.31
CA GLY A 266 -11.67 -10.74 -1.40
C GLY A 266 -10.29 -11.37 -1.21
N CYS A 267 -9.94 -11.78 0.01
CA CYS A 267 -8.75 -12.60 0.26
C CYS A 267 -9.07 -14.08 0.10
N GLN A 268 -8.55 -14.67 -0.96
CA GLN A 268 -8.73 -16.05 -1.36
C GLN A 268 -7.39 -16.78 -1.30
N GLY A 269 -7.39 -18.06 -0.93
CA GLY A 269 -6.16 -18.82 -0.74
C GLY A 269 -6.10 -19.42 0.65
N GLY A 270 -4.91 -19.80 1.09
CA GLY A 270 -4.72 -20.79 2.14
C GLY A 270 -4.66 -22.18 1.51
N LYS A 271 -3.44 -22.63 1.20
CA LYS A 271 -3.20 -24.07 1.24
C LYS A 271 -3.53 -24.48 2.68
N VAL A 272 -4.58 -25.27 2.86
CA VAL A 272 -4.66 -26.20 4.00
C VAL A 272 -3.28 -26.81 4.10
N PHE A 273 -2.53 -26.57 5.17
CA PHE A 273 -1.26 -27.29 5.38
C PHE A 273 -1.61 -28.78 5.31
N PRO A 274 -1.23 -29.54 4.26
CA PRO A 274 -1.43 -30.97 4.24
C PRO A 274 -0.22 -31.59 4.93
N ASN A 275 0.02 -31.18 6.18
CA ASN A 275 1.03 -31.78 7.05
C ASN A 275 0.39 -32.37 8.33
N LEU A 276 -0.87 -32.78 8.25
CA LEU A 276 -1.28 -34.02 8.88
C LEU A 276 -1.41 -35.07 7.78
N VAL A 277 -0.27 -35.57 7.31
CA VAL A 277 -0.24 -36.93 6.79
C VAL A 277 -0.60 -37.80 8.00
N LEU A 278 -1.85 -38.26 8.07
CA LEU A 278 -2.19 -39.44 8.84
C LEU A 278 -1.33 -40.56 8.27
N ALA A 279 -0.18 -40.82 8.91
CA ALA A 279 0.57 -42.03 8.66
C ALA A 279 -0.42 -43.20 8.87
N PRO A 280 -0.59 -44.10 7.91
CA PRO A 280 -1.50 -45.22 8.09
C PRO A 280 -0.94 -46.07 9.24
N MET A 281 -1.63 -46.07 10.38
CA MET A 281 -1.41 -47.08 11.42
C MET A 281 -1.85 -48.42 10.83
N THR A 282 -0.91 -49.13 10.20
CA THR A 282 -1.06 -50.55 9.90
C THR A 282 -1.10 -51.31 11.21
N LEU A 283 -2.32 -51.70 11.60
CA LEU A 283 -2.62 -52.74 12.58
C LEU A 283 -1.92 -54.04 12.18
N LEU A 284 -0.77 -54.34 12.78
CA LEU A 284 -0.29 -55.71 12.95
C LEU A 284 -0.39 -56.04 14.44
N ALA A 285 -1.52 -56.62 14.81
CA ALA A 285 -1.69 -57.25 16.12
C ALA A 285 -1.06 -58.64 16.09
N HIS A 286 0.02 -58.86 16.86
CA HIS A 286 0.02 -59.84 17.97
C HIS A 286 1.38 -59.88 18.72
N ASN A 287 1.28 -59.68 20.04
CA ASN A 287 2.13 -60.19 21.12
C ASN A 287 3.64 -59.89 21.13
N ARG A 288 4.05 -58.88 21.92
CA ARG A 288 4.78 -59.07 23.21
C ARG A 288 5.23 -57.75 23.83
N MET A 289 4.98 -57.64 25.14
CA MET A 289 5.63 -56.81 26.17
C MET A 289 5.48 -55.28 26.04
N LEU A 290 4.60 -54.61 26.81
CA LEU A 290 4.79 -54.23 28.22
C LEU A 290 6.21 -53.77 28.55
N THR A 291 6.52 -52.51 28.22
CA THR A 291 7.29 -51.53 29.02
C THR A 291 7.64 -50.35 28.12
N GLN A 292 7.56 -49.11 28.64
CA GLN A 292 7.79 -47.81 27.96
C GLN A 292 6.57 -47.01 27.45
N LEU A 293 5.44 -47.09 28.15
CA LEU A 293 4.30 -46.17 27.99
C LEU A 293 4.25 -45.13 29.12
N HIS A 294 5.37 -44.44 29.38
CA HIS A 294 5.47 -43.31 30.31
C HIS A 294 6.53 -42.32 29.75
N SER A 295 6.20 -41.54 28.72
CA SER A 295 7.06 -40.41 28.29
C SER A 295 6.45 -39.44 27.27
N VAL A 296 5.33 -39.75 26.61
CA VAL A 296 4.86 -38.92 25.47
C VAL A 296 3.57 -38.13 25.78
N THR A 297 2.90 -38.39 26.90
CA THR A 297 1.70 -37.66 27.32
C THR A 297 1.97 -36.36 28.11
N ASP A 298 3.22 -36.05 28.44
CA ASP A 298 3.57 -34.88 29.28
C ASP A 298 3.96 -33.61 28.50
N ILE A 299 4.10 -33.69 27.16
CA ILE A 299 4.53 -32.53 26.35
C ILE A 299 3.34 -31.76 25.76
N CYS A 300 2.19 -32.40 25.55
CA CYS A 300 0.98 -31.69 25.07
C CYS A 300 0.13 -31.07 26.18
N TYR A 301 0.34 -31.44 27.46
CA TYR A 301 -0.43 -30.89 28.57
C TYR A 301 0.21 -29.66 29.24
N ARG A 302 1.49 -29.36 28.96
CA ARG A 302 2.22 -28.22 29.54
C ARG A 302 2.20 -26.93 28.71
N TYR A 303 1.63 -26.93 27.51
CA TYR A 303 1.51 -25.71 26.70
C TYR A 303 0.13 -25.02 26.77
N LEU A 304 -0.85 -25.66 27.42
CA LEU A 304 -2.22 -25.13 27.59
C LEU A 304 -2.49 -24.52 28.97
N LEU A 305 -1.48 -24.38 29.83
CA LEU A 305 -1.65 -23.86 31.21
C LEU A 305 -0.74 -22.70 31.60
N THR A 306 -0.03 -22.07 30.65
CA THR A 306 0.72 -20.85 30.93
C THR A 306 0.38 -19.73 29.95
N HIS A 307 -0.49 -18.86 30.45
CA HIS A 307 -0.66 -17.44 30.10
C HIS A 307 -1.75 -17.08 29.08
N SER A 308 -2.99 -17.26 29.54
CA SER A 308 -3.97 -16.17 29.63
C SER A 308 -3.30 -14.86 30.05
N PHE A 309 -3.46 -13.79 29.26
CA PHE A 309 -3.79 -12.42 29.71
C PHE A 309 -4.08 -11.56 28.47
N CYS A 310 -5.37 -11.36 28.18
CA CYS A 310 -5.88 -10.20 27.45
C CYS A 310 -6.48 -9.23 28.50
N TYR A 311 -6.02 -7.98 28.45
CA TYR A 311 -6.55 -6.73 29.02
C TYR A 311 -7.44 -6.73 30.27
N GLY A 312 -6.99 -5.95 31.27
CA GLY A 312 -7.76 -4.80 31.73
C GLY A 312 -7.24 -3.56 30.99
#